data_AF-A0A0G1I8N0-F1
#
_entry.id   AF-A0A0G1I8N0-F1
#
_cell.length_a   1.000
_cell.length_b   1.000
_cell.length_c   1.000
_cell.angle_alpha   90.00
_cell.angle_beta   90.00
_cell.angle_gamma   90.00
#
_symmetry.space_group_name_H-M   'P 1'
#
loop_
_entity.id
_entity.type
_entity.pdbx_description
1 polymer ?
#
loop_
_entity_poly.entity_id
_entity_poly.type
_entity_poly.pdbx_seq_one_letter_code
_entity_poly.pdbx_strand_id
1 'polypeptide(L)'
;MEYKILLGYSAVAIEIFSYLIYFFGIFKGRTKPHAFTWFVWGVANIIAFAAIFIAGGGIGSWIFGVNAACCLIISAIGFRQKQVLYDLYDWFALFGSLLGILLWFLSKNPLCAVILISASDIISMTPTLRKAYKLPFEENMASFAVGIFYYCDN
;
A
#
# COMPACT_ATOMS: atom_id res chain seq x y z
N MET A 1 14.66 -16.29 19.85
CA MET A 1 13.26 -16.68 19.54
C MET A 1 12.28 -15.64 20.06
N GLU A 2 12.45 -15.13 21.29
CA GLU A 2 11.62 -14.04 21.85
C GLU A 2 11.67 -12.71 21.08
N TYR A 3 12.84 -12.30 20.56
CA TYR A 3 12.95 -11.04 19.83
C TYR A 3 12.08 -10.99 18.56
N LYS A 4 11.89 -12.12 17.86
CA LYS A 4 11.05 -12.20 16.66
C LYS A 4 9.56 -11.96 16.99
N ILE A 5 9.12 -12.46 18.13
CA ILE A 5 7.75 -12.26 18.62
C ILE A 5 7.55 -10.80 19.05
N LEU A 6 8.53 -10.23 19.76
CA LEU A 6 8.51 -8.82 20.15
C LEU A 6 8.46 -7.89 18.93
N LEU A 7 9.31 -8.14 17.92
CA LEU A 7 9.30 -7.39 16.66
C LEU A 7 7.97 -7.53 15.91
N GLY A 8 7.37 -8.72 15.90
CA GLY A 8 6.07 -8.95 15.30
C GLY A 8 4.96 -8.12 15.96
N TYR A 9 4.90 -8.10 17.30
CA TYR A 9 3.92 -7.27 18.01
C TYR A 9 4.16 -5.77 17.79
N SER A 10 5.42 -5.33 17.81
CA SER A 10 5.78 -3.93 17.55
C SER A 10 5.37 -3.50 16.14
N ALA A 11 5.60 -4.33 15.12
CA ALA A 11 5.21 -4.04 13.74
C ALA A 11 3.69 -3.87 13.62
N VAL A 12 2.90 -4.77 14.21
CA VAL A 12 1.43 -4.67 14.21
C VAL A 12 0.96 -3.39 14.92
N ALA A 13 1.55 -3.06 16.06
CA ALA A 13 1.21 -1.85 16.80
C ALA A 13 1.51 -0.57 16.01
N ILE A 14 2.68 -0.53 15.35
CA ILE A 14 3.09 0.58 14.49
C ILE A 14 2.12 0.74 13.30
N GLU A 15 1.71 -0.36 12.68
CA GLU A 15 0.82 -0.33 11.53
C GLU A 15 -0.59 0.14 11.90
N ILE A 16 -1.14 -0.36 13.01
CA ILE A 16 -2.43 0.13 13.55
C ILE A 16 -2.34 1.64 13.84
N PHE A 17 -1.28 2.07 14.52
CA PHE A 17 -1.09 3.48 14.85
C PHE A 17 -0.95 4.36 13.61
N SER A 18 -0.23 3.87 12.58
CA SER A 18 -0.08 4.55 11.29
C SER A 18 -1.42 4.74 10.59
N TYR A 19 -2.27 3.70 10.57
CA TYR A 19 -3.62 3.80 10.02
C TYR A 19 -4.49 4.80 10.77
N LEU A 20 -4.45 4.78 12.10
CA LEU A 20 -5.22 5.73 12.93
C LEU A 20 -4.82 7.18 12.62
N ILE A 21 -3.53 7.47 12.52
CA ILE A 21 -3.03 8.81 12.14
C ILE A 21 -3.50 9.17 10.73
N TYR A 22 -3.41 8.24 9.78
CA TYR A 22 -3.79 8.50 8.39
C TYR A 22 -5.28 8.82 8.26
N PHE A 23 -6.15 7.98 8.84
CA PHE A 23 -7.59 8.20 8.87
C PHE A 23 -7.95 9.51 9.59
N PHE A 24 -7.31 9.82 10.71
CA PHE A 24 -7.52 11.09 11.39
C PHE A 24 -7.15 12.30 10.52
N GLY A 25 -6.04 12.20 9.77
CA GLY A 25 -5.63 13.20 8.79
C GLY A 25 -6.65 13.38 7.67
N ILE A 26 -7.23 12.29 7.17
CA ILE A 26 -8.31 12.29 6.17
C ILE A 26 -9.54 13.01 6.72
N PHE A 27 -10.04 12.62 7.91
CA PHE A 27 -11.25 13.21 8.48
C PHE A 27 -11.09 14.68 8.84
N LYS A 28 -9.86 15.13 9.15
CA LYS A 28 -9.54 16.55 9.33
C LYS A 28 -9.32 17.31 8.01
N GLY A 29 -9.43 16.65 6.86
CA GLY A 29 -9.18 17.25 5.54
C GLY A 29 -7.72 17.63 5.28
N ARG A 30 -6.80 17.21 6.15
CA ARG A 30 -5.35 17.47 6.04
C ARG A 30 -4.70 16.50 5.06
N THR A 31 -5.21 15.27 5.00
CA THR A 31 -4.68 14.21 4.14
C THR A 31 -5.65 13.94 3.01
N LYS A 32 -5.15 14.02 1.78
CA LYS A 32 -5.94 13.77 0.58
C LYS A 32 -5.37 12.56 -0.14
N PRO A 33 -5.82 11.32 0.13
CA PRO A 33 -5.20 10.13 -0.44
C PRO A 33 -5.34 10.11 -1.95
N HIS A 34 -4.26 9.76 -2.66
CA HIS A 34 -4.33 9.49 -4.09
C HIS A 34 -4.97 8.11 -4.37
N ALA A 35 -6.19 8.10 -4.92
CA ALA A 35 -7.02 6.89 -4.95
C ALA A 35 -6.38 5.69 -5.68
N PHE A 36 -5.63 5.94 -6.77
CA PHE A 36 -5.02 4.88 -7.57
C PHE A 36 -3.93 4.09 -6.83
N THR A 37 -3.08 4.75 -6.06
CA THR A 37 -2.01 4.08 -5.31
C THR A 37 -2.62 3.16 -4.26
N TRP A 38 -3.56 3.69 -3.45
CA TRP A 38 -4.27 2.93 -2.43
C TRP A 38 -5.12 1.80 -3.02
N PHE A 39 -5.66 1.98 -4.23
CA PHE A 39 -6.37 0.92 -4.94
C PHE A 39 -5.45 -0.25 -5.29
N VAL A 40 -4.31 0.05 -5.93
CA VAL A 40 -3.34 -0.98 -6.33
C VAL A 40 -2.81 -1.73 -5.12
N TRP A 41 -2.46 -1.04 -4.04
CA TRP A 41 -2.07 -1.68 -2.78
C TRP A 41 -3.18 -2.53 -2.18
N GLY A 42 -4.44 -2.09 -2.24
CA GLY A 42 -5.59 -2.89 -1.82
C GLY A 42 -5.70 -4.19 -2.59
N VAL A 43 -5.58 -4.14 -3.92
CA VAL A 43 -5.60 -5.32 -4.81
C VAL A 43 -4.43 -6.26 -4.50
N ALA A 44 -3.21 -5.73 -4.36
CA ALA A 44 -2.03 -6.53 -4.03
C ALA A 44 -2.20 -7.27 -2.68
N ASN A 45 -2.77 -6.60 -1.68
CA ASN A 45 -3.03 -7.21 -0.37
C ASN A 45 -4.16 -8.25 -0.40
N ILE A 46 -5.21 -8.07 -1.22
CA ILE A 46 -6.22 -9.13 -1.44
C ILE A 46 -5.57 -10.39 -2.00
N ILE A 47 -4.70 -10.21 -2.99
CA ILE A 47 -3.98 -11.31 -3.63
C ILE A 47 -3.08 -12.03 -2.62
N ALA A 48 -2.30 -11.28 -1.83
CA ALA A 48 -1.45 -11.84 -0.79
C ALA A 48 -2.26 -12.57 0.29
N PHE A 49 -3.39 -11.98 0.71
CA PHE A 49 -4.33 -12.62 1.64
C PHE A 49 -4.81 -13.97 1.10
N ALA A 50 -5.31 -14.00 -0.14
CA ALA A 50 -5.81 -15.22 -0.76
C ALA A 50 -4.73 -16.29 -0.90
N ALA A 51 -3.53 -15.91 -1.36
CA ALA A 51 -2.42 -16.83 -1.54
C ALA A 51 -2.01 -17.51 -0.22
N ILE A 52 -1.84 -16.73 0.84
CA ILE A 52 -1.44 -17.24 2.17
C ILE A 52 -2.59 -18.01 2.82
N PHE A 53 -3.83 -17.55 2.68
CA PHE A 53 -5.01 -18.22 3.22
C PHE A 53 -5.20 -19.61 2.61
N ILE A 54 -5.10 -19.73 1.28
CA ILE A 54 -5.20 -21.02 0.57
C ILE A 54 -4.02 -21.94 0.93
N ALA A 55 -2.83 -21.39 1.16
CA ALA A 55 -1.66 -22.14 1.63
C ALA A 55 -1.75 -22.59 3.11
N GLY A 56 -2.85 -22.29 3.82
CA GLY A 56 -3.04 -22.69 5.21
C GLY A 56 -2.30 -21.81 6.22
N GLY A 57 -1.89 -20.59 5.85
CA GLY A 57 -1.10 -19.68 6.69
C GLY A 57 -1.80 -19.11 7.93
N GLY A 58 -3.06 -19.50 8.20
CA GLY A 58 -3.78 -19.20 9.43
C GLY A 58 -3.86 -17.70 9.74
N ILE A 59 -3.61 -17.31 10.98
CA ILE A 59 -3.73 -15.92 11.43
C ILE A 59 -2.79 -14.95 10.67
N GLY A 60 -1.69 -15.47 10.13
CA GLY A 60 -0.74 -14.69 9.33
C GLY A 60 -1.30 -14.20 8.00
N SER A 61 -2.36 -14.81 7.46
CA SER A 61 -3.02 -14.25 6.27
C SER A 61 -3.83 -13.00 6.63
N TRP A 62 -4.54 -13.00 7.76
CA TRP A 62 -5.50 -11.96 8.13
C TRP A 62 -4.94 -10.54 8.16
N ILE A 63 -3.65 -10.38 8.44
CA ILE A 63 -2.99 -9.06 8.39
C ILE A 63 -3.10 -8.44 6.99
N PHE A 64 -2.90 -9.23 5.93
CA PHE A 64 -3.07 -8.79 4.54
C PHE A 64 -4.54 -8.49 4.22
N GLY A 65 -5.47 -9.25 4.80
CA GLY A 65 -6.91 -9.00 4.62
C GLY A 65 -7.36 -7.68 5.25
N VAL A 66 -6.87 -7.37 6.46
CA VAL A 66 -7.12 -6.08 7.12
C VAL A 66 -6.46 -4.94 6.33
N ASN A 67 -5.21 -5.14 5.90
CA ASN A 67 -4.48 -4.16 5.11
C ASN A 67 -5.20 -3.84 3.79
N ALA A 68 -5.68 -4.87 3.09
CA ALA A 68 -6.51 -4.73 1.91
C ALA A 68 -7.77 -3.89 2.17
N ALA A 69 -8.50 -4.20 3.25
CA ALA A 69 -9.71 -3.46 3.61
C ALA A 69 -9.40 -1.98 3.87
N CYS A 70 -8.37 -1.68 4.67
CA CYS A 70 -7.94 -0.30 4.95
C CYS A 70 -7.57 0.45 3.67
N CYS A 71 -6.73 -0.15 2.82
CA CYS A 71 -6.31 0.45 1.55
C CYS A 71 -7.50 0.75 0.62
N LEU A 72 -8.45 -0.17 0.50
CA LEU A 72 -9.63 0.02 -0.34
C LEU A 72 -10.58 1.08 0.22
N ILE A 73 -10.75 1.15 1.54
CA ILE A 73 -11.51 2.23 2.18
C ILE A 73 -10.85 3.58 1.88
N ILE A 74 -9.53 3.69 2.05
CA ILE A 74 -8.78 4.92 1.77
C ILE A 74 -8.90 5.31 0.29
N SER A 75 -8.78 4.33 -0.61
CA SER A 75 -8.97 4.54 -2.05
C SER A 75 -10.37 5.05 -2.38
N ALA A 76 -11.41 4.44 -1.80
CA ALA A 76 -12.80 4.88 -1.98
C ALA A 76 -13.03 6.30 -1.46
N ILE A 77 -12.38 6.69 -0.35
CA ILE A 77 -12.40 8.07 0.13
C ILE A 77 -11.68 9.00 -0.86
N GLY A 78 -10.50 8.60 -1.36
CA GLY A 78 -9.74 9.35 -2.37
C GLY A 78 -10.54 9.64 -3.64
N PHE A 79 -11.29 8.65 -4.14
CA PHE A 79 -12.16 8.83 -5.31
C PHE A 79 -13.29 9.84 -5.10
N ARG A 80 -13.76 10.00 -3.86
CA ARG A 80 -14.83 10.95 -3.51
C ARG A 80 -14.31 12.37 -3.28
N GLN A 81 -12.99 12.57 -3.18
CA GLN A 81 -12.40 13.89 -3.00
C GLN A 81 -12.31 14.64 -4.33
N LYS A 82 -13.00 15.77 -4.42
CA LYS A 82 -13.05 16.63 -5.63
C LYS A 82 -11.74 17.36 -5.97
N GLN A 83 -10.73 17.27 -5.12
CA GLN A 83 -9.50 18.06 -5.23
C GLN A 83 -8.31 17.29 -5.83
N VAL A 84 -8.46 16.01 -6.15
CA VAL A 84 -7.41 15.21 -6.80
C VAL A 84 -7.66 15.19 -8.30
N LEU A 85 -6.77 15.84 -9.06
CA LEU A 85 -6.74 15.74 -10.51
C LEU A 85 -5.81 14.58 -10.90
N TYR A 86 -6.34 13.62 -11.66
CA TYR A 86 -5.56 12.52 -12.22
C TYR A 86 -5.03 12.92 -13.59
N ASP A 87 -3.72 12.81 -13.79
CA ASP A 87 -3.10 13.04 -15.08
C ASP A 87 -2.73 11.72 -15.79
N LEU A 88 -2.23 11.84 -17.03
CA LEU A 88 -1.90 10.68 -17.86
C LEU A 88 -0.87 9.75 -17.20
N TYR A 89 0.06 10.29 -16.41
CA TYR A 89 1.06 9.48 -15.71
C TYR A 89 0.43 8.65 -14.59
N ASP A 90 -0.60 9.18 -13.94
CA ASP A 90 -1.33 8.43 -12.90
C ASP A 90 -2.08 7.24 -13.49
N TRP A 91 -2.62 7.40 -14.71
CA TRP A 91 -3.23 6.31 -15.45
C TRP A 91 -2.20 5.28 -15.94
N PHE A 92 -1.05 5.72 -16.45
CA PHE A 92 0.04 4.80 -16.79
C PHE A 92 0.54 4.04 -15.56
N ALA A 93 0.62 4.69 -14.40
CA ALA A 93 0.98 4.04 -13.16
C ALA A 93 -0.06 2.97 -12.76
N LEU A 94 -1.35 3.32 -12.79
CA LEU A 94 -2.43 2.38 -12.48
C LEU A 94 -2.41 1.16 -13.41
N PHE A 95 -2.46 1.38 -14.72
CA PHE A 95 -2.50 0.28 -15.68
C PHE A 95 -1.19 -0.49 -15.76
N GLY A 96 -0.05 0.18 -15.61
CA GLY A 96 1.26 -0.46 -15.54
C GLY A 96 1.39 -1.38 -14.33
N SER A 97 0.94 -0.95 -13.15
CA SER A 97 0.93 -1.78 -11.95
C SER A 97 -0.04 -2.97 -12.08
N LEU A 98 -1.25 -2.74 -12.57
CA LEU A 98 -2.22 -3.83 -12.79
C LEU A 98 -1.72 -4.84 -13.83
N LEU A 99 -1.06 -4.36 -14.89
CA LEU A 99 -0.41 -5.23 -15.87
C LEU A 99 0.73 -6.03 -15.24
N GLY A 100 1.57 -5.41 -14.42
CA GLY A 100 2.62 -6.11 -13.67
C GLY A 100 2.07 -7.23 -12.78
N ILE A 101 0.96 -6.95 -12.06
CA ILE A 101 0.24 -7.95 -11.25
C ILE A 101 -0.31 -9.07 -12.14
N LEU A 102 -0.91 -8.74 -13.29
CA LEU A 102 -1.44 -9.74 -14.22
C LEU A 102 -0.32 -10.61 -14.81
N LEU A 103 0.79 -10.01 -15.23
CA LEU A 103 1.95 -10.71 -15.76
C LEU A 103 2.58 -11.62 -14.70
N TRP A 104 2.61 -11.18 -13.44
CA TRP A 104 2.99 -12.03 -12.32
C TRP A 104 2.08 -13.24 -12.20
N PHE A 105 0.75 -13.06 -12.22
CA PHE A 105 -0.21 -14.15 -12.10
C PHE A 105 -0.04 -15.20 -13.21
N LEU A 106 0.37 -14.77 -14.41
CA LEU A 106 0.67 -15.66 -15.53
C LEU A 106 2.07 -16.30 -15.45
N SER A 107 2.96 -15.76 -14.61
CA SER A 107 4.33 -16.23 -14.50
C SER A 107 4.42 -17.47 -13.62
N LYS A 108 4.94 -18.56 -14.19
CA LYS A 108 5.21 -19.80 -13.45
C LYS A 108 6.57 -19.80 -12.72
N ASN A 109 7.37 -18.74 -12.89
CA ASN A 109 8.71 -18.63 -12.33
C ASN A 109 8.72 -17.73 -11.07
N PRO A 110 9.12 -18.25 -9.89
CA PRO A 110 9.18 -17.48 -8.64
C PRO A 110 10.06 -16.22 -8.70
N LEU A 111 11.15 -16.24 -9.47
CA LEU A 111 12.03 -15.07 -9.60
C LEU A 111 11.36 -13.96 -10.42
N CYS A 112 10.76 -14.31 -11.55
CA CYS A 112 10.01 -13.37 -12.38
C CYS A 112 8.84 -12.78 -11.59
N ALA A 113 8.22 -13.58 -10.73
CA ALA A 113 7.14 -13.14 -9.88
C ALA A 113 7.55 -12.02 -8.92
N VAL A 114 8.67 -12.19 -8.22
CA VAL A 114 9.20 -11.18 -7.30
C VAL A 114 9.54 -9.89 -8.05
N ILE A 115 10.21 -10.00 -9.20
CA ILE A 115 10.59 -8.82 -10.01
C ILE A 115 9.35 -8.04 -10.47
N LEU A 116 8.33 -8.73 -10.98
CA LEU A 116 7.12 -8.10 -11.51
C LEU A 116 6.27 -7.44 -10.41
N ILE A 117 6.16 -8.07 -9.24
CA ILE A 117 5.48 -7.48 -8.08
C ILE A 117 6.23 -6.24 -7.60
N SER A 118 7.55 -6.34 -7.38
CA SER A 118 8.34 -5.19 -6.91
C SER A 118 8.31 -4.02 -7.90
N ALA A 119 8.35 -4.30 -9.21
CA ALA A 119 8.20 -3.26 -10.22
C ALA A 119 6.80 -2.63 -10.18
N SER A 120 5.75 -3.43 -10.01
CA SER A 120 4.37 -2.94 -9.87
C SER A 120 4.21 -2.01 -8.66
N ASP A 121 4.82 -2.38 -7.53
CA ASP A 121 4.81 -1.55 -6.31
C ASP A 121 5.49 -0.21 -6.55
N ILE A 122 6.69 -0.19 -7.14
CA ILE A 122 7.41 1.06 -7.46
C ILE A 122 6.59 1.94 -8.40
N ILE A 123 6.02 1.37 -9.45
CA ILE A 123 5.17 2.11 -10.40
C ILE A 123 3.95 2.70 -9.68
N SER A 124 3.32 1.93 -8.79
CA SER A 124 2.12 2.36 -8.05
C SER A 124 2.36 3.54 -7.12
N MET A 125 3.59 3.68 -6.61
CA MET A 125 4.00 4.77 -5.71
C MET A 125 4.25 6.08 -6.46
N THR A 126 4.45 6.03 -7.78
CA THR A 126 4.83 7.20 -8.59
C THR A 126 3.86 8.39 -8.45
N PRO A 127 2.52 8.22 -8.51
CA PRO A 127 1.56 9.31 -8.28
C PRO A 127 1.70 9.94 -6.90
N THR A 128 1.90 9.11 -5.88
CA THR A 128 2.00 9.57 -4.49
C THR A 128 3.33 10.29 -4.24
N LEU A 129 4.44 9.80 -4.77
CA LEU A 129 5.75 10.47 -4.71
C LEU A 129 5.73 11.81 -5.44
N ARG A 130 5.11 11.86 -6.63
CA ARG A 130 4.99 13.10 -7.40
C ARG A 130 4.09 14.11 -6.68
N LYS A 131 3.00 13.66 -6.06
CA LYS A 131 2.13 14.50 -5.25
C LYS A 131 2.86 15.00 -4.00
N ALA A 132 3.58 14.14 -3.29
CA ALA A 132 4.39 14.52 -2.14
C ALA A 132 5.48 15.56 -2.51
N TYR A 133 6.06 15.47 -3.70
CA TYR A 133 7.03 16.47 -4.19
C TYR A 133 6.38 17.82 -4.54
N LYS A 134 5.21 17.81 -5.20
CA LYS A 134 4.54 19.06 -5.65
C LYS A 134 3.69 19.73 -4.57
N LEU A 135 3.11 18.93 -3.66
CA LEU A 135 2.15 19.35 -2.63
C LEU A 135 2.50 18.66 -1.29
N PRO A 136 3.66 19.00 -0.71
CA PRO A 136 4.25 18.29 0.44
C PRO A 136 3.35 18.24 1.69
N PHE A 137 2.42 19.18 1.85
CA PHE A 137 1.54 19.26 3.01
C PHE A 137 0.19 18.55 2.81
N GLU A 138 -0.11 18.03 1.62
CA GLU A 138 -1.38 17.35 1.32
C GLU A 138 -1.31 15.81 1.45
N GLU A 139 -0.10 15.26 1.45
CA GLU A 139 0.19 13.88 1.85
C GLU A 139 0.79 13.92 3.27
N ASN A 140 0.30 13.07 4.16
CA ASN A 140 0.76 13.09 5.55
C ASN A 140 2.18 12.53 5.64
N MET A 141 3.19 13.41 5.61
CA MET A 141 4.62 13.04 5.71
C MET A 141 4.93 12.14 6.91
N ALA A 142 4.15 12.23 7.99
CA ALA A 142 4.34 11.40 9.18
C ALA A 142 4.14 9.89 8.90
N SER A 143 3.27 9.52 7.97
CA SER A 143 3.04 8.11 7.61
C SER A 143 4.17 7.55 6.73
N PHE A 144 4.76 8.38 5.86
CA PHE A 144 5.92 8.00 5.04
C PHE A 144 7.22 7.90 5.85
N ALA A 145 7.43 8.81 6.80
CA ALA A 145 8.62 8.78 7.66
C ALA A 145 8.70 7.49 8.49
N VAL A 146 7.57 7.00 9.02
CA VAL A 146 7.53 5.74 9.78
C VAL A 146 7.87 4.52 8.90
N GLY A 147 7.50 4.53 7.61
CA GLY A 147 7.88 3.47 6.66
C GLY A 147 9.36 3.46 6.28
N ILE A 148 10.02 4.63 6.26
CA ILE A 148 11.46 4.75 5.93
C ILE A 148 12.33 4.23 7.10
N PHE A 149 11.97 4.50 8.34
CA PHE A 149 12.70 3.96 9.50
C PHE A 149 12.66 2.42 9.57
N TYR A 150 11.65 1.78 8.97
CA TYR A 150 11.58 0.31 8.92
C TYR A 150 12.59 -0.32 7.93
N TYR A 151 13.08 0.43 6.94
CA TYR A 151 14.00 -0.09 5.91
C TYR A 151 15.48 0.22 6.17
N CYS A 152 15.80 1.14 7.08
CA CYS A 152 17.19 1.51 7.37
C CYS A 152 17.85 0.73 8.52
N ASP A 153 17.12 -0.15 9.21
CA ASP A 153 17.64 -0.95 10.34
C ASP A 153 17.84 -2.46 10.00
N ASN A 154 17.94 -2.83 8.72
CA ASN A 154 18.43 -4.14 8.27
C ASN A 154 19.66 -3.98 7.35
#